data_AF-A0A2X2BPS9-F1
#
_entry.id   AF-A0A2X2BPS9-F1
#
_cell.length_a   1.000
_cell.length_b   1.000
_cell.length_c   1.000
_cell.angle_alpha   90.00
_cell.angle_beta   90.00
_cell.angle_gamma   90.00
#
_symmetry.space_group_name_H-M   'P 1'
#
loop_
_entity.id
_entity.type
_entity.pdbx_description
1 polymer ?
#
loop_
_entity_poly.entity_id
_entity_poly.type
_entity_poly.pdbx_seq_one_letter_code
_entity_poly.pdbx_strand_id
1 'polypeptide(L)' 'MTNPLYHKHIISINDLNRDDLESVLHVADKLKQHPNSQLLKDKVIASCFF' A
#
# COMPACT_ATOMS: atom_id res chain seq x y z
N MET A 1 -4.89 -10.64 -11.53
CA MET A 1 -5.10 -9.19 -11.58
C MET A 1 -3.84 -8.52 -11.09
N THR A 2 -3.27 -7.63 -11.90
CA THR A 2 -2.04 -6.88 -11.62
C THR A 2 -2.39 -5.74 -10.67
N ASN A 3 -1.69 -5.60 -9.54
CA ASN A 3 -1.89 -4.46 -8.63
C ASN A 3 -1.39 -3.17 -9.31
N PRO A 4 -2.27 -2.17 -9.56
CA PRO A 4 -1.89 -0.94 -10.27
C PRO A 4 -0.91 -0.05 -9.49
N LEU A 5 -0.75 -0.29 -8.18
CA LEU A 5 0.15 0.44 -7.29
C LEU A 5 1.52 -0.24 -7.11
N TYR A 6 1.76 -1.39 -7.74
CA TYR A 6 3.02 -2.12 -7.60
C TYR A 6 4.21 -1.29 -8.13
N HIS A 7 5.22 -1.07 -7.28
CA HIS A 7 6.41 -0.24 -7.55
C HIS A 7 6.12 1.23 -7.94
N LYS A 8 4.93 1.77 -7.61
CA LYS A 8 4.66 3.20 -7.78
C LYS A 8 5.17 4.03 -6.60
N HIS A 9 5.58 5.27 -6.88
CA HIS A 9 5.80 6.28 -5.85
C HIS A 9 4.46 6.86 -5.39
N ILE A 10 4.26 7.01 -4.09
CA ILE A 10 3.06 7.64 -3.51
C ILE A 10 3.45 9.04 -3.02
N ILE A 11 3.26 10.06 -3.87
CA ILE A 11 3.73 11.43 -3.62
C ILE A 11 2.56 12.40 -3.44
N SER A 12 1.55 12.35 -4.32
CA SER A 12 0.37 13.21 -4.26
C SER A 12 -0.92 12.39 -4.33
N ILE A 13 -1.96 12.86 -3.64
CA ILE A 13 -3.31 12.28 -3.74
C ILE A 13 -3.90 12.46 -5.14
N ASN A 14 -3.46 13.48 -5.89
CA ASN A 14 -3.92 13.73 -7.25
C ASN A 14 -3.46 12.65 -8.24
N ASP A 15 -2.46 11.83 -7.86
CA ASP A 15 -1.95 10.74 -8.69
C ASP A 15 -2.80 9.46 -8.56
N LEU A 16 -3.75 9.43 -7.62
CA LEU A 16 -4.60 8.28 -7.33
C LEU A 16 -6.01 8.52 -7.88
N ASN A 17 -6.49 7.59 -8.70
CA ASN A 17 -7.90 7.59 -9.12
C ASN A 17 -8.79 6.86 -8.07
N ARG A 18 -10.10 6.82 -8.32
CA ARG A 18 -11.05 6.14 -7.42
C ARG A 18 -10.69 4.68 -7.19
N ASP A 19 -10.37 3.94 -8.26
CA ASP A 19 -10.10 2.50 -8.17
C ASP A 19 -8.82 2.22 -7.36
N ASP A 20 -7.80 3.08 -7.47
CA ASP A 20 -6.60 3.02 -6.64
C ASP A 20 -6.94 3.18 -5.15
N LEU A 21 -7.79 4.17 -4.83
CA LEU A 21 -8.22 4.43 -3.46
C LEU A 21 -9.09 3.30 -2.89
N GLU A 22 -10.05 2.79 -3.67
CA GLU A 22 -10.87 1.64 -3.29
C GLU A 22 -10.01 0.39 -3.06
N SER A 23 -8.99 0.16 -3.90
CA SER A 23 -8.02 -0.92 -3.71
C SER A 23 -7.25 -0.78 -2.38
N VAL A 24 -6.78 0.42 -2.04
CA VAL A 24 -6.10 0.68 -0.76
C VAL A 24 -7.05 0.42 0.43
N LEU A 25 -8.28 0.90 0.36
CA LEU A 25 -9.28 0.71 1.42
C LEU A 25 -9.61 -0.77 1.63
N HIS A 26 -9.79 -1.53 0.55
CA HIS A 26 -10.05 -2.96 0.63
C HIS A 26 -8.89 -3.72 1.30
N VAL A 27 -7.65 -3.41 0.91
CA VAL A 27 -6.47 -4.05 1.52
C VAL A 27 -6.31 -3.63 2.99
N ALA A 28 -6.59 -2.37 3.33
CA ALA A 28 -6.53 -1.89 4.71
C ALA A 28 -7.55 -2.60 5.62
N ASP A 29 -8.81 -2.75 5.18
CA ASP A 29 -9.83 -3.50 5.92
C ASP A 29 -9.41 -4.97 6.13
N LYS A 30 -8.94 -5.61 5.05
CA LYS A 30 -8.45 -7.00 5.12
C LYS A 30 -7.31 -7.17 6.13
N LEU A 31 -6.31 -6.27 6.12
CA LEU A 31 -5.18 -6.32 7.05
C LEU A 31 -5.57 -6.01 8.50
N LYS A 32 -6.56 -5.13 8.69
CA LYS A 32 -7.10 -4.83 10.02
C LYS A 32 -7.82 -6.03 10.62
N GLN A 33 -8.60 -6.76 9.82
CA GLN A 33 -9.30 -7.97 10.25
C GLN A 33 -8.35 -9.16 10.41
N HIS A 34 -7.37 -9.29 9.52
CA HIS A 34 -6.42 -10.41 9.48
C HIS A 34 -4.98 -9.89 9.37
N PRO A 35 -4.37 -9.46 10.50
CA PRO A 35 -3.00 -8.96 10.50
C PRO A 35 -2.02 -10.01 9.98
N ASN A 36 -1.05 -9.60 9.15
CA ASN A 36 0.00 -10.48 8.62
C ASN A 36 1.38 -9.85 8.80
N SER A 37 2.11 -10.26 9.83
CA SER A 37 3.45 -9.76 10.15
C SER A 37 4.54 -10.24 9.19
N GLN A 38 4.28 -11.26 8.36
CA GLN A 38 5.26 -11.81 7.41
C GLN A 38 5.13 -11.22 6.00
N LEU A 39 4.15 -10.34 5.75
CA LEU A 39 3.85 -9.81 4.41
C LEU A 39 5.06 -9.13 3.73
N LEU A 40 5.89 -8.46 4.53
CA LEU A 40 7.08 -7.73 4.08
C LEU A 40 8.38 -8.40 4.55
N LYS A 41 8.36 -9.72 4.76
CA LYS A 41 9.57 -10.47 5.14
C LYS A 41 10.69 -10.22 4.12
N ASP A 42 11.91 -10.09 4.62
CA ASP A 42 13.13 -9.86 3.84
C ASP A 42 13.13 -8.51 3.07
N LYS A 43 12.31 -7.53 3.51
CA LYS A 43 12.32 -6.14 3.02
C LYS A 43 12.80 -5.19 4.10
N VAL A 44 13.56 -4.17 3.69
CA VAL A 44 14.00 -3.06 4.53
C VAL A 44 13.32 -1.78 4.02
N ILE A 45 12.70 -1.02 4.93
CA ILE A 45 12.08 0.29 4.64
C ILE A 45 12.86 1.36 5.38
N ALA A 46 13.36 2.37 4.65
CA ALA A 46 14.02 3.52 5.26
C ALA A 46 12.97 4.53 5.75
N SER A 47 13.16 5.05 6.95
CA SER A 47 12.31 6.07 7.57
C SER A 47 13.10 7.36 7.72
N CYS A 48 12.99 8.27 6.74
CA CYS A 48 13.81 9.47 6.63
C CYS A 48 13.02 10.73 7.02
N PHE A 49 13.29 11.28 8.20
CA PHE A 49 12.68 12.52 8.71
C PHE A 49 13.78 13.58 8.87
N PHE A 50 13.53 14.78 8.36
CA PHE A 50 14.42 15.95 8.50
C PHE A 50 14.27 16.60 9.87
#